data_AF-A0A7Z9PUC6-F1
#
_entry.id   AF-A0A7Z9PUC6-F1
#
_cell.length_a   1.000
_cell.length_b   1.000
_cell.length_c   1.000
_cell.angle_alpha   90.00
_cell.angle_beta   90.00
_cell.angle_gamma   90.00
#
_symmetry.space_group_name_H-M   'P 1'
#
loop_
_entity.id
_entity.type
_entity.pdbx_description
1 polymer ?
#
loop_
_entity_poly.entity_id
_entity_poly.type
_entity_poly.pdbx_seq_one_letter_code
_entity_poly.pdbx_strand_id
1 'polypeptide(L)'
;MYAASFAGAPTKRGISFTVECASRPSKNRSGSPLSAIFKSRSPWAEFDQPSANTLGVVVQRLRLFNFRVYQEQVFSPAPGLNVLTGSNGAGKTAILEALHLLSAARSFRARRENELCRWSQSTCLIEGDFRTDLNHGRHLSLSWQRADGEWKKGASFQGDKVAKLADFLGCVPLSLFTPDDLELVSGSPSVRRRYLDLMLSKISALHL
;
A
#
# COMPACT_ATOMS: atom_id res chain seq x y z
N MET A 1 2.92 -26.20 -12.10
CA MET A 1 3.34 -24.80 -11.95
C MET A 1 2.69 -24.03 -13.08
N TYR A 2 1.52 -23.43 -12.83
CA TYR A 2 0.86 -22.54 -13.78
C TYR A 2 0.59 -21.24 -13.03
N ALA A 3 1.37 -20.20 -13.32
CA ALA A 3 1.00 -18.85 -12.95
C ALA A 3 -0.18 -18.46 -13.85
N ALA A 4 -1.38 -18.34 -13.28
CA ALA A 4 -2.48 -17.70 -13.98
C ALA A 4 -2.17 -16.21 -14.06
N SER A 5 -1.49 -15.79 -15.13
CA SER A 5 -1.22 -14.38 -15.41
C SER A 5 -2.53 -13.70 -15.82
N PHE A 6 -3.35 -13.33 -14.85
CA PHE A 6 -4.37 -12.30 -15.07
C PHE A 6 -3.62 -10.97 -15.16
N ALA A 7 -3.14 -10.65 -16.36
CA ALA A 7 -2.53 -9.37 -16.63
C ALA A 7 -3.61 -8.29 -16.46
N GLY A 8 -3.58 -7.57 -15.33
CA GLY A 8 -4.21 -6.27 -15.25
C GLY A 8 -3.66 -5.41 -16.40
N ALA A 9 -4.54 -4.69 -17.11
CA ALA A 9 -4.16 -3.95 -18.31
C ALA A 9 -2.85 -3.16 -18.08
N PRO A 10 -1.87 -3.26 -18.98
CA PRO A 10 -0.59 -2.60 -18.80
C PRO A 10 -0.83 -1.10 -18.63
N THR A 11 -0.30 -0.54 -17.55
CA THR A 11 -0.31 0.91 -17.37
C THR A 11 0.53 1.55 -18.48
N LYS A 12 0.25 2.82 -18.84
CA LYS A 12 0.97 3.57 -19.90
C LYS A 12 2.50 3.63 -19.72
N ARG A 13 3.03 3.20 -18.56
CA ARG A 13 4.46 3.19 -18.21
C ARG A 13 5.06 1.79 -18.04
N GLY A 14 4.37 0.73 -18.47
CA GLY A 14 4.91 -0.63 -18.43
C GLY A 14 4.99 -1.24 -17.02
N ILE A 15 4.23 -0.71 -16.05
CA ILE A 15 3.98 -1.44 -14.80
C ILE A 15 2.86 -2.42 -15.08
N SER A 16 3.16 -3.71 -14.93
CA SER A 16 2.18 -4.79 -14.92
C SER A 16 1.95 -5.24 -13.48
N PHE A 17 0.69 -5.60 -13.20
CA PHE A 17 0.29 -6.30 -11.99
C PHE A 17 0.19 -7.77 -12.33
N THR A 18 0.97 -8.59 -11.64
CA THR A 18 0.78 -10.05 -11.70
C THR A 18 0.19 -10.48 -10.36
N VAL A 19 -0.97 -11.13 -10.43
CA VAL A 19 -1.61 -11.73 -9.27
C VAL A 19 -1.10 -13.16 -9.17
N GLU A 20 -0.38 -13.48 -8.11
CA GLU A 20 -0.01 -14.86 -7.84
C GLU A 20 -1.02 -15.44 -6.86
N CYS A 21 -2.02 -16.12 -7.41
CA CYS A 21 -3.03 -16.80 -6.61
C CYS A 21 -2.46 -18.14 -6.15
N ALA A 22 -2.18 -18.29 -4.86
CA ALA A 22 -1.79 -19.58 -4.29
C ALA A 22 -3.00 -20.53 -4.25
N SER A 23 -3.41 -21.10 -5.39
CA SER A 23 -4.46 -22.10 -5.42
C SER A 23 -3.94 -23.40 -4.77
N ARG A 24 -4.66 -23.91 -3.76
CA ARG A 24 -4.42 -25.25 -3.20
C ARG A 24 -4.36 -26.28 -4.32
N PRO A 25 -3.34 -27.17 -4.39
CA PRO A 25 -3.36 -28.24 -5.36
C PRO A 25 -4.49 -29.20 -5.01
N SER A 26 -5.47 -29.33 -5.91
CA SER A 26 -6.47 -30.40 -5.83
C SER A 26 -5.72 -31.74 -5.90
N LYS A 27 -5.93 -32.60 -4.91
CA LYS A 27 -5.36 -33.95 -4.89
C LYS A 27 -5.92 -34.73 -6.08
N ASN A 28 -5.14 -34.87 -7.15
CA ASN A 28 -5.32 -36.00 -8.06
C ASN A 28 -3.96 -36.64 -8.36
N ARG A 29 -3.89 -37.94 -8.07
CA ARG A 29 -2.68 -38.78 -8.13
C ARG A 29 -2.43 -39.20 -9.59
N SER A 30 -1.21 -39.02 -10.08
CA SER A 30 -0.40 -40.09 -10.70
C SER A 30 0.89 -39.53 -11.34
N GLY A 31 2.04 -40.14 -10.99
CA GLY A 31 3.23 -40.29 -11.83
C GLY A 31 4.21 -39.11 -12.04
N SER A 32 5.29 -39.04 -11.25
CA SER A 32 6.70 -38.90 -11.72
C SER A 32 7.68 -38.50 -10.57
N PRO A 33 8.96 -38.94 -10.58
CA PRO A 33 9.82 -38.90 -9.39
C PRO A 33 10.55 -37.57 -9.13
N LEU A 34 10.35 -36.53 -9.95
CA LEU A 34 11.08 -35.25 -9.81
C LEU A 34 10.38 -34.24 -8.87
N SER A 35 9.26 -34.61 -8.27
CA SER A 35 8.48 -33.75 -7.34
C SER A 35 8.97 -33.81 -5.87
N ALA A 36 10.04 -34.55 -5.58
CA ALA A 36 10.48 -34.80 -4.21
C ALA A 36 11.35 -33.68 -3.59
N ILE A 37 11.90 -32.76 -4.39
CA ILE A 37 12.83 -31.72 -3.90
C ILE A 37 12.13 -30.42 -3.48
N PHE A 38 10.87 -30.20 -3.89
CA PHE A 38 10.10 -29.00 -3.56
C PHE A 38 8.88 -29.32 -2.66
N LYS A 39 9.10 -30.15 -1.63
CA LYS A 39 8.14 -30.42 -0.55
C LYS A 39 8.45 -29.61 0.72
N SER A 40 9.13 -28.47 0.63
CA SER A 40 9.12 -27.51 1.73
C SER A 40 7.80 -26.73 1.67
N ARG A 41 6.98 -26.87 2.72
CA ARG A 41 5.84 -26.00 3.00
C ARG A 41 6.21 -24.55 2.64
N SER A 42 5.44 -23.91 1.76
CA SER A 42 5.58 -22.47 1.56
C SER A 42 5.44 -21.81 2.94
N PRO A 43 6.44 -21.04 3.41
CA PRO A 43 6.36 -20.32 4.69
C PRO A 43 5.17 -19.35 4.73
N TRP A 44 4.64 -19.01 3.57
CA TRP A 44 3.54 -18.06 3.37
C TRP A 44 2.15 -18.70 3.48
N ALA A 45 2.04 -20.03 3.52
CA ALA A 45 0.75 -20.73 3.63
C ALA A 45 0.05 -20.49 4.98
N GLU A 46 0.81 -20.06 5.99
CA GLU A 46 0.32 -19.77 7.34
C GLU A 46 -0.19 -18.32 7.48
N PHE A 47 0.26 -17.41 6.60
CA PHE A 47 -0.26 -16.03 6.50
C PHE A 47 -1.64 -15.93 5.85
N ASP A 48 -2.13 -17.03 5.26
CA ASP A 48 -3.42 -17.10 4.57
C ASP A 48 -4.59 -17.43 5.51
N GLN A 49 -4.32 -17.60 6.81
CA GLN A 49 -5.37 -17.69 7.82
C GLN A 49 -5.52 -16.35 8.52
N PRO A 50 -6.56 -15.55 8.21
CA PRO A 50 -6.91 -14.44 9.09
C PRO A 50 -7.18 -15.03 10.47
N SER A 51 -6.35 -14.67 11.45
CA SER A 51 -6.65 -15.00 12.84
C SER A 51 -8.04 -14.45 13.15
N ALA A 52 -8.85 -15.18 13.91
CA ALA A 52 -10.29 -14.97 14.08
C ALA A 52 -10.73 -13.57 14.59
N ASN A 53 -9.78 -12.67 14.86
CA ASN A 53 -9.99 -11.28 15.30
C ASN A 53 -9.27 -10.21 14.44
N THR A 54 -8.68 -10.56 13.29
CA THR A 54 -8.05 -9.54 12.44
C THR A 54 -9.09 -8.93 11.52
N LEU A 55 -9.46 -7.67 11.75
CA LEU A 55 -10.18 -6.86 10.76
C LEU A 55 -9.28 -6.68 9.52
N GLY A 56 -9.44 -7.56 8.54
CA GLY A 56 -8.87 -7.44 7.22
C GLY A 56 -9.39 -6.20 6.50
N VAL A 57 -8.48 -5.53 5.81
CA VAL A 57 -8.78 -4.39 4.93
C VAL A 57 -8.15 -4.66 3.58
N VAL A 58 -8.98 -4.64 2.54
CA VAL A 58 -8.58 -4.92 1.15
C VAL A 58 -8.68 -3.64 0.34
N VAL A 59 -7.61 -3.30 -0.39
CA VAL A 59 -7.61 -2.18 -1.34
C VAL A 59 -8.38 -2.58 -2.59
N GLN A 60 -9.44 -1.85 -2.93
CA GLN A 60 -10.24 -2.08 -4.13
C GLN A 60 -9.85 -1.15 -5.27
N ARG A 61 -9.50 0.10 -4.96
CA ARG A 61 -9.05 1.09 -5.93
C ARG A 61 -8.01 2.01 -5.31
N LEU A 62 -7.01 2.37 -6.10
CA LEU A 62 -6.08 3.45 -5.81
C LEU A 62 -6.02 4.38 -7.03
N ARG A 63 -6.38 5.65 -6.84
CA ARG A 63 -6.26 6.69 -7.87
C ARG A 63 -5.18 7.68 -7.47
N LEU A 64 -4.30 7.97 -8.41
CA LEU A 64 -3.20 8.93 -8.29
C LEU A 64 -3.40 10.00 -9.35
N PHE A 65 -3.36 11.26 -8.96
CA PHE A 65 -3.45 12.40 -9.85
C PHE A 65 -2.34 13.40 -9.51
N ASN A 66 -1.52 13.74 -10.51
CA ASN A 66 -0.35 14.60 -10.38
C ASN A 66 0.58 14.21 -9.21
N PHE A 67 0.72 12.92 -8.95
CA PHE A 67 1.52 12.37 -7.87
C PHE A 67 2.80 11.72 -8.41
N ARG A 68 3.97 12.18 -7.94
CA ARG A 68 5.29 11.71 -8.36
C ARG A 68 5.41 11.66 -9.89
N VAL A 69 5.55 10.46 -10.43
CA VAL A 69 5.71 10.18 -11.86
C VAL A 69 4.38 9.97 -12.59
N TYR A 70 3.25 10.01 -11.88
CA TYR A 70 1.91 9.82 -12.43
C TYR A 70 1.24 11.17 -12.72
N GLN A 71 0.65 11.31 -13.90
CA GLN A 71 -0.23 12.43 -14.23
C GLN A 71 -1.65 12.07 -13.82
N GLU A 72 -2.14 10.93 -14.28
CA GLU A 72 -3.32 10.28 -13.74
C GLU A 72 -3.15 8.77 -13.91
N GLN A 73 -3.47 8.01 -12.87
CA GLN A 73 -3.45 6.56 -12.92
C GLN A 73 -4.44 6.01 -11.91
N VAL A 74 -5.25 5.05 -12.34
CA VAL A 74 -6.12 4.27 -11.48
C VAL A 74 -5.62 2.83 -11.48
N PHE A 75 -5.57 2.24 -10.29
CA PHE A 75 -5.22 0.85 -10.07
C PHE A 75 -6.37 0.16 -9.34
N SER A 76 -6.66 -1.07 -9.73
CA SER A 76 -7.63 -1.94 -9.08
C SER A 76 -6.93 -3.24 -8.71
N PRO A 77 -6.27 -3.30 -7.55
CA PRO A 77 -5.57 -4.50 -7.10
C PRO A 77 -6.54 -5.68 -7.00
N ALA A 78 -6.05 -6.88 -7.28
CA ALA A 78 -6.82 -8.09 -7.01
C ALA A 78 -6.72 -8.46 -5.52
N PRO A 79 -7.63 -9.30 -5.00
CA PRO A 79 -7.47 -9.90 -3.69
C PRO A 79 -6.15 -10.69 -3.60
N GLY A 80 -5.50 -10.65 -2.44
CA GLY A 80 -4.27 -11.41 -2.17
C GLY A 80 -3.00 -10.73 -2.65
N LEU A 81 -2.04 -11.55 -3.13
CA LEU A 81 -0.70 -11.08 -3.49
C LEU A 81 -0.71 -10.35 -4.85
N ASN A 82 -0.32 -9.08 -4.82
CA ASN A 82 -0.15 -8.25 -6.00
C ASN A 82 1.35 -7.98 -6.21
N VAL A 83 1.90 -8.46 -7.32
CA VAL A 83 3.30 -8.25 -7.67
C VAL A 83 3.41 -7.10 -8.67
N LEU A 84 4.13 -6.04 -8.27
CA LEU A 84 4.45 -4.90 -9.10
C LEU A 84 5.78 -5.12 -9.83
N THR A 85 5.78 -5.17 -11.16
CA THR A 85 7.02 -5.37 -11.95
C THR A 85 7.32 -4.20 -12.90
N GLY A 86 8.48 -4.25 -13.57
CA GLY A 86 8.92 -3.27 -14.57
C GLY A 86 10.29 -2.65 -14.26
N SER A 87 10.73 -1.67 -15.05
CA SER A 87 12.02 -1.00 -14.87
C SER A 87 12.12 -0.18 -13.57
N ASN A 88 13.35 0.11 -13.15
CA ASN A 88 13.62 1.08 -12.08
C ASN A 88 13.13 2.47 -12.51
N GLY A 89 12.59 3.24 -11.56
CA GLY A 89 12.01 4.54 -11.85
C GLY A 89 10.62 4.52 -12.51
N ALA A 90 10.07 3.34 -12.85
CA ALA A 90 8.74 3.24 -13.45
C ALA A 90 7.61 3.76 -12.54
N GLY A 91 7.83 3.79 -11.21
CA GLY A 91 6.86 4.30 -10.23
C GLY A 91 6.33 3.28 -9.23
N LYS A 92 6.92 2.07 -9.15
CA LYS A 92 6.52 1.01 -8.20
C LYS A 92 6.52 1.49 -6.74
N THR A 93 7.63 2.08 -6.31
CA THR A 93 7.74 2.64 -4.95
C THR A 93 6.77 3.79 -4.72
N ALA A 94 6.39 4.54 -5.77
CA ALA A 94 5.39 5.60 -5.63
C ALA A 94 3.98 5.03 -5.37
N ILE A 95 3.64 3.86 -5.93
CA ILE A 95 2.37 3.17 -5.59
C ILE A 95 2.35 2.80 -4.11
N LEU A 96 3.44 2.18 -3.61
CA LEU A 96 3.56 1.81 -2.19
C LEU A 96 3.55 3.04 -1.28
N GLU A 97 4.19 4.13 -1.70
CA GLU A 97 4.17 5.43 -1.01
C GLU A 97 2.78 6.03 -0.93
N ALA A 98 1.97 5.94 -1.99
CA ALA A 98 0.61 6.44 -1.97
C ALA A 98 -0.28 5.66 -0.99
N LEU A 99 -0.16 4.32 -0.97
CA LEU A 99 -0.86 3.48 0.01
C LEU A 99 -0.42 3.80 1.45
N HIS A 100 0.89 3.98 1.67
CA HIS A 100 1.41 4.35 2.98
C HIS A 100 0.92 5.74 3.42
N LEU A 101 0.89 6.72 2.51
CA LEU A 101 0.33 8.04 2.75
C LEU A 101 -1.14 7.97 3.19
N LEU A 102 -1.97 7.17 2.52
CA LEU A 102 -3.38 6.98 2.89
C LEU A 102 -3.57 6.36 4.29
N SER A 103 -2.56 5.67 4.83
CA SER A 103 -2.62 5.07 6.17
C SER A 103 -2.01 5.97 7.25
N ALA A 104 -0.89 6.64 6.95
CA ALA A 104 -0.07 7.35 7.93
C ALA A 104 -0.07 8.87 7.78
N ALA A 105 -0.77 9.39 6.76
CA ALA A 105 -0.73 10.80 6.36
C ALA A 105 0.69 11.37 6.20
N ARG A 106 1.70 10.53 6.02
CA ARG A 106 3.11 10.92 5.94
C ARG A 106 3.83 10.04 4.94
N SER A 107 4.77 10.62 4.21
CA SER A 107 5.64 9.85 3.33
C SER A 107 6.81 9.26 4.13
N PHE A 108 7.21 8.05 3.78
CA PHE A 108 8.43 7.43 4.29
C PHE A 108 9.69 7.91 3.56
N ARG A 109 9.57 8.59 2.41
CA ARG A 109 10.70 9.05 1.57
C ARG A 109 10.81 10.56 1.49
N ALA A 110 9.70 11.25 1.27
CA ALA A 110 9.68 12.68 1.06
C ALA A 110 9.86 13.41 2.39
N ARG A 111 10.71 14.45 2.37
CA ARG A 111 10.90 15.34 3.54
C ARG A 111 9.96 16.53 3.51
N ARG A 112 9.49 16.90 2.32
CA ARG A 112 8.64 18.07 2.07
C ARG A 112 7.47 17.70 1.18
N GLU A 113 6.34 18.37 1.37
CA GLU A 113 5.11 18.10 0.63
C GLU A 113 5.24 18.42 -0.88
N ASN A 114 6.11 19.36 -1.24
CA ASN A 114 6.38 19.72 -2.64
C ASN A 114 7.07 18.59 -3.45
N GLU A 115 7.69 17.62 -2.78
CA GLU A 115 8.36 16.48 -3.45
C GLU A 115 7.37 15.40 -3.89
N LEU A 116 6.15 15.40 -3.35
CA LEU A 116 5.11 14.44 -3.67
C LEU A 116 4.39 14.78 -4.98
N CYS A 117 4.22 16.07 -5.25
CA CYS A 117 3.51 16.55 -6.41
C CYS A 117 4.38 16.41 -7.66
N ARG A 118 3.76 16.06 -8.79
CA ARG A 118 4.42 15.98 -10.10
C ARG A 118 5.00 17.35 -10.46
N TRP A 119 6.15 17.33 -11.14
CA TRP A 119 6.82 18.54 -11.59
C TRP A 119 5.89 19.49 -12.37
N SER A 120 6.03 20.79 -12.10
CA SER A 120 5.21 21.88 -12.66
C SER A 120 3.70 21.78 -12.40
N GLN A 121 3.26 20.98 -11.42
CA GLN A 121 1.87 20.93 -11.00
C GLN A 121 1.68 21.68 -9.68
N SER A 122 0.52 22.34 -9.54
CA SER A 122 0.12 23.05 -8.31
C SER A 122 -0.85 22.23 -7.45
N THR A 123 -1.29 21.07 -7.94
CA THR A 123 -2.21 20.18 -7.23
C THR A 123 -1.77 18.73 -7.38
N CYS A 124 -2.07 17.93 -6.36
CA CYS A 124 -1.88 16.49 -6.33
C CYS A 124 -2.97 15.85 -5.49
N LEU A 125 -3.41 14.64 -5.87
CA LEU A 125 -4.45 13.91 -5.18
C LEU A 125 -4.12 12.41 -5.17
N ILE A 126 -4.38 11.78 -4.03
CA ILE A 126 -4.35 10.34 -3.83
C ILE A 126 -5.71 9.95 -3.25
N GLU A 127 -6.40 9.02 -3.90
CA GLU A 127 -7.67 8.47 -3.42
C GLU A 127 -7.54 6.96 -3.31
N GLY A 128 -8.09 6.39 -2.24
CA GLY A 128 -8.15 4.95 -2.04
C GLY A 128 -9.53 4.50 -1.59
N ASP A 129 -10.01 3.44 -2.23
CA ASP A 129 -11.20 2.71 -1.78
C ASP A 129 -10.77 1.40 -1.15
N PHE A 130 -11.25 1.17 0.05
CA PHE A 130 -10.93 0.01 0.85
C PHE A 130 -12.21 -0.70 1.29
N ARG A 131 -12.15 -2.01 1.39
CA ARG A 131 -13.22 -2.84 1.95
C ARG A 131 -12.74 -3.50 3.23
N THR A 132 -13.50 -3.36 4.31
CA THR A 132 -13.25 -4.09 5.55
C THR A 132 -13.95 -5.46 5.54
N ASP A 133 -13.56 -6.34 6.45
CA ASP A 133 -14.19 -7.66 6.62
C ASP A 133 -15.70 -7.62 6.90
N LEU A 134 -16.20 -6.53 7.49
CA LEU A 134 -17.63 -6.29 7.68
C LEU A 134 -18.33 -5.80 6.40
N ASN A 135 -17.67 -5.88 5.25
CA ASN A 135 -18.09 -5.31 3.97
C ASN A 135 -18.38 -3.79 4.01
N HIS A 136 -17.84 -3.07 4.99
CA HIS A 136 -17.94 -1.62 5.01
C HIS A 136 -16.90 -1.01 4.08
N GLY A 137 -17.35 -0.18 3.15
CA GLY A 137 -16.48 0.62 2.30
C GLY A 137 -15.86 1.77 3.08
N ARG A 138 -14.58 2.02 2.88
CA ARG A 138 -13.86 3.21 3.36
C ARG A 138 -13.27 3.93 2.16
N HIS A 139 -13.73 5.15 1.93
CA HIS A 139 -13.14 6.06 0.95
C HIS A 139 -12.23 7.06 1.66
N LEU A 140 -10.95 7.09 1.30
CA LEU A 140 -9.97 8.02 1.85
C LEU A 140 -9.37 8.85 0.72
N SER A 141 -9.15 10.14 0.96
CA SER A 141 -8.36 10.97 0.06
C SER A 141 -7.35 11.85 0.80
N LEU A 142 -6.21 12.07 0.14
CA LEU A 142 -5.23 13.09 0.51
C LEU A 142 -5.00 13.99 -0.69
N SER A 143 -5.08 15.30 -0.45
CA SER A 143 -4.86 16.32 -1.45
C SER A 143 -3.76 17.27 -1.03
N TRP A 144 -3.04 17.77 -2.01
CA TRP A 144 -2.06 18.83 -1.85
C TRP A 144 -2.37 19.91 -2.86
N GLN A 145 -2.44 21.15 -2.38
CA GLN A 145 -2.68 22.31 -3.21
C GLN A 145 -1.67 23.40 -2.87
N ARG A 146 -1.07 23.97 -3.90
CA ARG A 146 -0.19 25.12 -3.77
C ARG A 146 -1.03 26.39 -3.84
N ALA A 147 -1.02 27.18 -2.77
CA ALA A 147 -1.64 28.49 -2.69
C ALA A 147 -0.61 29.47 -2.11
N ASP A 148 -0.45 30.64 -2.73
CA ASP A 148 0.45 31.70 -2.26
C ASP A 148 1.91 31.24 -2.06
N GLY A 149 2.36 30.31 -2.91
CA GLY A 149 3.72 29.75 -2.86
C GLY A 149 3.89 28.58 -1.90
N GLU A 150 2.97 28.38 -0.96
CA GLU A 150 3.00 27.32 0.06
C GLU A 150 2.14 26.12 -0.30
N TRP A 151 2.54 24.93 0.14
CA TRP A 151 1.78 23.70 -0.05
C TRP A 151 0.89 23.43 1.16
N LYS A 152 -0.42 23.34 0.91
CA LYS A 152 -1.43 22.97 1.91
C LYS A 152 -1.87 21.54 1.66
N LYS A 153 -1.88 20.76 2.75
CA LYS A 153 -2.35 19.36 2.75
C LYS A 153 -3.77 19.30 3.27
N GLY A 154 -4.63 18.57 2.57
CA GLY A 154 -5.98 18.24 2.98
C GLY A 154 -6.18 16.73 3.05
N ALA A 155 -7.09 16.30 3.91
CA ALA A 155 -7.52 14.91 4.02
C ALA A 155 -9.05 14.85 4.03
N SER A 156 -9.62 13.80 3.45
CA SER A 156 -11.04 13.48 3.57
C SER A 156 -11.29 12.01 3.86
N PHE A 157 -12.35 11.74 4.61
CA PHE A 157 -12.85 10.40 4.91
C PHE A 157 -14.33 10.35 4.55
N GLN A 158 -14.72 9.39 3.69
CA GLN A 158 -16.08 9.28 3.16
C GLN A 158 -16.60 10.56 2.46
N GLY A 159 -15.70 11.36 1.91
CA GLY A 159 -16.03 12.65 1.27
C GLY A 159 -16.03 13.84 2.23
N ASP A 160 -16.09 13.59 3.55
CA ASP A 160 -16.04 14.65 4.55
C ASP A 160 -14.60 15.10 4.83
N LYS A 161 -14.39 16.41 4.87
CA LYS A 161 -13.08 16.97 5.16
C LYS A 161 -12.70 16.69 6.62
N VAL A 162 -11.52 16.11 6.82
CA VAL A 162 -11.00 15.87 8.16
C VAL A 162 -10.38 17.16 8.69
N ALA A 163 -10.80 17.58 9.89
CA ALA A 163 -10.32 18.81 10.51
C ALA A 163 -8.86 18.71 10.99
N LYS A 164 -8.48 17.58 11.58
CA LYS A 164 -7.11 17.31 12.04
C LYS A 164 -6.55 16.08 11.33
N LEU A 165 -5.34 16.16 10.79
CA LEU A 165 -4.67 15.01 10.18
C LEU A 165 -4.51 13.82 11.14
N ALA A 166 -4.45 14.10 12.45
CA ALA A 166 -4.53 13.12 13.53
C ALA A 166 -5.71 12.16 13.38
N ASP A 167 -6.90 12.68 13.07
CA ASP A 167 -8.14 11.88 12.98
C ASP A 167 -8.19 11.01 11.71
N PHE A 168 -7.29 11.27 10.76
CA PHE A 168 -7.11 10.46 9.55
C PHE A 168 -6.22 9.23 9.81
N LEU A 169 -5.43 9.24 10.89
CA LEU A 169 -4.57 8.11 11.25
C LEU A 169 -5.42 6.92 11.74
N GLY A 170 -5.06 5.71 11.33
CA GLY A 170 -5.77 4.49 11.72
C GLY A 170 -7.04 4.20 10.91
N CYS A 171 -7.47 5.09 10.01
CA CYS A 171 -8.58 4.82 9.08
C CYS A 171 -8.31 3.60 8.17
N VAL A 172 -7.04 3.29 7.90
CA VAL A 172 -6.63 2.03 7.23
C VAL A 172 -5.36 1.50 7.90
N PRO A 173 -5.39 0.28 8.48
CA PRO A 173 -4.20 -0.35 9.01
C PRO A 173 -3.34 -0.84 7.84
N LEU A 174 -2.14 -0.27 7.71
CA LEU A 174 -1.14 -0.68 6.72
C LEU A 174 0.24 -0.71 7.35
N SER A 175 0.91 -1.87 7.20
CA SER A 175 2.33 -2.03 7.48
C SER A 175 3.11 -1.98 6.17
N LEU A 176 4.19 -1.22 6.15
CA LEU A 176 5.10 -1.11 5.01
C LEU A 176 6.44 -1.66 5.46
N PHE A 177 6.99 -2.58 4.66
CA PHE A 177 8.34 -3.06 4.82
C PHE A 177 9.24 -2.48 3.73
N THR A 178 10.36 -1.89 4.13
CA THR A 178 11.34 -1.26 3.24
C THR A 178 12.75 -1.77 3.52
N PRO A 179 13.68 -1.67 2.55
CA PRO A 179 15.09 -2.00 2.80
C PRO A 179 15.72 -1.20 3.95
N ASP A 180 15.24 0.03 4.17
CA ASP A 180 15.72 0.92 5.24
C ASP A 180 15.33 0.40 6.63
N ASP A 181 14.37 -0.52 6.72
CA ASP A 181 13.93 -1.13 7.99
C ASP A 181 15.02 -2.00 8.63
N LEU A 182 16.10 -2.32 7.91
CA LEU A 182 17.28 -2.96 8.50
C LEU A 182 17.89 -2.10 9.63
N GLU A 183 17.73 -0.77 9.56
CA GLU A 183 18.14 0.14 10.63
C GLU A 183 17.36 -0.07 11.94
N LEU A 184 16.20 -0.73 11.91
CA LEU A 184 15.50 -1.09 13.16
C LEU A 184 16.33 -2.09 13.98
N VAL A 185 17.05 -2.98 13.30
CA VAL A 185 17.87 -4.02 13.93
C VAL A 185 19.21 -3.44 14.39
N SER A 186 19.94 -2.80 13.48
CA SER A 186 21.33 -2.37 13.72
C SER A 186 21.49 -0.89 14.06
N GLY A 187 20.45 -0.09 13.91
CA GLY A 187 20.48 1.35 14.12
C GLY A 187 20.28 1.78 15.56
N SER A 188 20.24 3.09 15.75
CA SER A 188 20.17 3.71 17.08
C SER A 188 18.78 3.52 17.72
N PRO A 189 18.69 3.62 19.07
CA PRO A 189 17.41 3.50 19.78
C PRO A 189 16.36 4.54 19.36
N SER A 190 16.74 5.67 18.77
CA SER A 190 15.78 6.68 18.31
C SER A 190 14.99 6.22 17.08
N VAL A 191 15.60 5.42 16.19
CA VAL A 191 14.91 4.85 15.02
C VAL A 191 13.82 3.89 15.46
N ARG A 192 14.11 2.97 16.39
CA ARG A 192 13.13 2.04 16.95
C ARG A 192 12.00 2.75 17.68
N ARG A 193 12.29 3.77 18.50
CA ARG A 193 11.27 4.58 19.19
C ARG A 193 10.33 5.22 18.19
N ARG A 194 10.88 5.94 17.20
CA ARG A 194 10.08 6.58 16.16
C ARG A 194 9.19 5.60 15.39
N TYR A 195 9.69 4.40 15.11
CA TYR A 195 8.89 3.35 14.46
C TYR A 195 7.74 2.88 15.35
N LEU A 196 8.02 2.58 16.63
CA LEU A 196 7.00 2.17 17.58
C LEU A 196 5.95 3.26 17.80
N ASP A 197 6.37 4.52 17.96
CA ASP A 197 5.46 5.66 18.11
C ASP A 197 4.50 5.74 16.91
N LEU A 198 5.03 5.63 15.68
CA LEU A 198 4.21 5.65 14.47
C LEU A 198 3.21 4.49 14.41
N MET A 199 3.61 3.28 14.80
CA MET A 199 2.73 2.11 14.80
C MET A 199 1.65 2.21 15.88
N LEU A 200 1.98 2.74 17.06
CA LEU A 200 1.03 2.97 18.14
C LEU A 200 0.00 4.03 17.78
N SER A 201 0.40 5.13 17.13
CA SER A 201 -0.52 6.16 16.65
C SER A 201 -1.54 5.64 15.62
N LYS A 202 -1.24 4.54 14.91
CA LYS A 202 -2.19 3.90 13.99
C LYS A 202 -3.20 2.99 14.69
N ILE A 203 -2.87 2.46 15.87
CA ILE A 203 -3.70 1.49 16.61
C ILE A 203 -4.65 2.24 17.56
N SER A 204 -4.16 3.29 18.21
CA SER A 204 -4.92 4.06 19.19
C SER A 204 -4.80 5.55 18.87
N ALA A 205 -5.94 6.19 18.58
CA ALA A 205 -6.05 7.64 18.42
C ALA A 205 -5.68 8.41 19.70
N LEU A 206 -5.52 7.73 20.85
CA LEU A 206 -5.31 8.32 22.18
C LEU A 206 -3.84 8.70 22.46
N HIS A 207 -2.89 8.38 21.57
CA HIS A 207 -1.45 8.66 21.74
C HIS A 207 -0.88 9.65 20.72
N LEU A 208 -1.61 10.73 20.45
CA LEU A 208 -1.18 11.86 19.63
C LEU A 208 -0.89 13.09 20.48
#